data_AF-A0A832KA73-F1
#
_entry.id   AF-A0A832KA73-F1
#
_cell.length_a   1.000
_cell.length_b   1.000
_cell.length_c   1.000
_cell.angle_alpha   90.00
_cell.angle_beta   90.00
_cell.angle_gamma   90.00
#
_symmetry.space_group_name_H-M   'P 1'
#
loop_
_entity.id
_entity.type
_entity.pdbx_description
1 polymer ?
#
loop_
_entity_poly.entity_id
_entity_poly.type
_entity_poly.pdbx_seq_one_letter_code
_entity_poly.pdbx_strand_id
1 'polypeptide(L)'
;MPGEEPVESVAPRAASPIPPDTILIGRKPVLSYATAVLMHFTGGANVLTVKARGRAISRAVDVIEVVRRRFLGGKLKVKDIKIGTETVGEGGDARNVSTIEIKVEKVD
;
A
#
# COMPACT_ATOMS: atom_id res chain seq x y z
N MET A 1 -14.68 37.12 -22.04
CA MET A 1 -15.05 35.70 -22.12
C MET A 1 -13.97 34.93 -21.36
N PRO A 2 -14.32 34.22 -20.28
CA PRO A 2 -13.33 33.45 -19.53
C PRO A 2 -12.83 32.31 -20.43
N GLY A 3 -11.52 32.13 -20.45
CA GLY A 3 -10.83 31.18 -21.33
C GLY A 3 -11.23 29.74 -20.99
N GLU A 4 -11.50 28.98 -22.04
CA GLU A 4 -11.66 27.53 -21.98
C GLU A 4 -10.24 26.95 -21.85
N GLU A 5 -9.82 26.66 -20.63
CA GLU A 5 -8.60 25.88 -20.39
C GLU A 5 -8.87 24.43 -20.83
N PRO A 6 -8.06 23.86 -21.74
CA PRO A 6 -8.31 22.54 -22.27
C PRO A 6 -8.11 21.50 -21.16
N VAL A 7 -9.18 20.74 -20.91
CA VAL A 7 -9.21 19.60 -19.99
C VAL A 7 -8.13 18.58 -20.38
N GLU A 8 -7.14 18.44 -19.50
CA GLU A 8 -6.05 17.48 -19.67
C GLU A 8 -6.61 16.05 -19.67
N SER A 9 -6.47 15.40 -20.83
CA SER A 9 -6.88 14.02 -21.09
C SER A 9 -6.19 13.08 -20.10
N VAL A 10 -6.97 12.55 -19.15
CA VAL A 10 -6.52 11.48 -18.24
C VAL A 10 -6.42 10.19 -19.07
N ALA A 11 -5.24 9.95 -19.63
CA ALA A 11 -4.91 8.67 -20.24
C ALA A 11 -5.08 7.55 -19.19
N PRO A 12 -5.63 6.37 -19.56
CA PRO A 12 -5.73 5.25 -18.65
C PRO A 12 -4.31 4.84 -18.22
N ARG A 13 -4.00 5.02 -16.93
CA ARG A 13 -2.72 4.60 -16.35
C ARG A 13 -2.59 3.09 -16.52
N ALA A 14 -1.79 2.68 -17.51
CA ALA A 14 -1.30 1.32 -17.61
C ALA A 14 -0.73 0.91 -16.25
N ALA A 15 -1.17 -0.22 -15.72
CA ALA A 15 -0.71 -0.74 -14.43
C ALA A 15 0.82 -0.83 -14.44
N SER A 16 1.49 0.13 -13.81
CA SER A 16 2.94 0.06 -13.64
C SER A 16 3.24 -1.25 -12.91
N PRO A 17 4.26 -2.01 -13.33
CA PRO A 17 4.60 -3.27 -12.67
C PRO A 17 4.78 -3.01 -11.18
N ILE A 18 4.07 -3.77 -10.36
CA ILE A 18 4.15 -3.65 -8.90
C ILE A 18 5.61 -3.89 -8.54
N PRO A 19 6.29 -2.94 -7.86
CA PRO A 19 7.68 -3.14 -7.47
C PRO A 19 7.82 -4.41 -6.63
N PRO A 20 8.92 -5.17 -6.76
CA PRO A 20 9.10 -6.42 -6.01
C PRO A 20 9.02 -6.20 -4.49
N ASP A 21 9.41 -5.02 -4.01
CA ASP A 21 9.33 -4.64 -2.58
C ASP A 21 7.96 -4.07 -2.19
N THR A 22 6.88 -4.38 -2.91
CA THR A 22 5.53 -3.86 -2.65
C THR A 22 4.51 -4.97 -2.44
N ILE A 23 3.81 -4.93 -1.30
CA ILE A 23 2.66 -5.80 -1.02
C ILE A 23 1.37 -4.97 -1.04
N LEU A 24 0.41 -5.40 -1.86
CA LEU A 24 -0.92 -4.81 -1.94
C LEU A 24 -1.90 -5.51 -1.01
N ILE A 25 -2.49 -4.77 -0.07
CA ILE A 25 -3.47 -5.29 0.87
C ILE A 25 -4.87 -5.18 0.29
N GLY A 26 -5.49 -6.33 0.11
CA GLY A 26 -6.84 -6.51 -0.38
C GLY A 26 -7.70 -7.22 0.65
N ARG A 27 -8.55 -8.16 0.21
CA ARG A 27 -9.55 -8.86 1.06
C ARG A 27 -9.06 -10.16 1.70
N LYS A 28 -7.82 -10.60 1.46
CA LYS A 28 -7.32 -11.85 2.05
C LYS A 28 -7.18 -11.72 3.58
N PRO A 29 -7.14 -12.83 4.35
CA PRO A 29 -6.89 -12.79 5.78
C PRO A 29 -5.57 -12.09 6.13
N VAL A 30 -5.51 -11.45 7.31
CA VAL A 30 -4.32 -10.73 7.81
C VAL A 30 -3.08 -11.62 7.79
N LEU A 31 -3.22 -12.87 8.26
CA LEU A 31 -2.10 -13.80 8.35
C LEU A 31 -1.49 -14.14 6.98
N SER A 32 -2.30 -14.21 5.91
CA SER A 32 -1.79 -14.45 4.56
C SER A 32 -0.84 -13.34 4.10
N TYR A 33 -1.16 -12.09 4.43
CA TYR A 33 -0.27 -10.97 4.16
C TYR A 33 0.94 -10.95 5.10
N ALA A 34 0.77 -11.31 6.38
CA ALA A 34 1.89 -11.40 7.32
C ALA A 34 2.94 -12.43 6.89
N THR A 35 2.52 -13.58 6.36
CA THR A 35 3.43 -14.58 5.78
C THR A 35 4.20 -14.02 4.58
N ALA A 36 3.55 -13.28 3.69
CA ALA A 36 4.22 -12.66 2.54
C ALA A 36 5.27 -11.62 2.98
N VAL A 37 4.94 -10.80 3.99
CA VAL A 37 5.88 -9.86 4.61
C VAL A 37 7.09 -10.60 5.21
N LEU A 38 6.84 -11.70 5.92
CA LEU A 38 7.93 -12.50 6.52
C LEU A 38 8.83 -13.12 5.44
N MET A 39 8.24 -13.71 4.39
CA MET A 39 8.97 -14.29 3.27
C MET A 39 9.88 -13.27 2.58
N HIS A 40 9.40 -12.03 2.43
CA HIS A 40 10.18 -10.91 1.89
C HIS A 40 11.47 -10.68 2.69
N PHE A 41 11.35 -10.58 4.02
CA PHE A 41 12.50 -10.34 4.89
C PHE A 41 13.42 -11.57 5.06
N THR A 42 12.90 -12.79 4.89
CA THR A 42 13.75 -13.99 4.86
C THR A 42 14.55 -14.12 3.56
N GLY A 43 14.08 -13.49 2.48
CA GLY A 43 14.77 -13.44 1.19
C GLY A 43 15.97 -12.48 1.13
N GLY A 44 16.36 -11.87 2.25
CA GLY A 44 17.48 -10.93 2.33
C GLY A 44 17.13 -9.47 2.03
N ALA A 45 15.87 -9.16 1.72
CA ALA A 45 15.43 -7.79 1.60
C ALA A 45 15.27 -7.15 2.99
N ASN A 46 15.67 -5.88 3.13
CA ASN A 46 15.57 -5.15 4.41
C ASN A 46 14.43 -4.12 4.41
N VAL A 47 13.89 -3.79 3.25
CA VAL A 47 12.85 -2.77 3.10
C VAL A 47 11.65 -3.35 2.39
N LEU A 48 10.46 -2.97 2.84
CA LEU A 48 9.20 -3.37 2.24
C LEU A 48 8.21 -2.20 2.27
N THR A 49 7.40 -2.09 1.22
CA THR A 49 6.31 -1.13 1.11
C THR A 49 4.97 -1.85 1.12
N VAL A 50 4.08 -1.49 2.03
CA VAL A 50 2.72 -2.03 2.10
C VAL A 50 1.74 -0.96 1.65
N LYS A 51 0.95 -1.24 0.61
CA LYS A 51 -0.04 -0.30 0.07
C LYS A 51 -1.45 -0.84 0.24
N ALA A 52 -2.38 0.05 0.58
CA ALA A 52 -3.79 -0.29 0.70
C ALA A 52 -4.68 0.91 0.37
N ARG A 53 -5.96 0.63 0.12
CA ARG A 53 -6.96 1.68 -0.12
C ARG A 53 -8.30 1.35 0.50
N GLY A 54 -9.04 2.40 0.87
CA GLY A 54 -10.36 2.33 1.49
C GLY A 54 -10.37 1.45 2.73
N ARG A 55 -11.33 0.54 2.82
CA ARG A 55 -11.51 -0.36 3.97
C ARG A 55 -10.31 -1.29 4.24
N ALA A 56 -9.41 -1.47 3.27
CA ALA A 56 -8.21 -2.29 3.46
C ALA A 56 -7.10 -1.58 4.26
N ILE A 57 -7.22 -0.26 4.52
CA ILE A 57 -6.25 0.51 5.30
C ILE A 57 -6.08 -0.08 6.71
N SER A 58 -7.16 -0.36 7.42
CA SER A 58 -7.10 -0.96 8.76
C SER A 58 -6.37 -2.31 8.73
N ARG A 59 -6.67 -3.13 7.72
CA ARG A 59 -5.98 -4.42 7.51
C ARG A 59 -4.48 -4.24 7.27
N ALA A 60 -4.06 -3.21 6.54
CA ALA A 60 -2.65 -2.95 6.29
C ALA A 60 -1.89 -2.64 7.59
N VAL A 61 -2.50 -1.82 8.44
CA VAL A 61 -1.96 -1.51 9.78
C VAL A 61 -1.89 -2.77 10.64
N ASP A 62 -2.96 -3.57 10.65
CA ASP A 62 -3.00 -4.84 11.40
C ASP A 62 -1.89 -5.80 10.96
N VAL A 63 -1.65 -5.92 9.65
CA VAL A 63 -0.58 -6.77 9.10
C VAL A 63 0.79 -6.33 9.62
N ILE A 64 1.10 -5.04 9.54
CA ILE A 64 2.39 -4.51 10.01
C ILE A 64 2.57 -4.75 11.52
N GLU A 65 1.54 -4.46 12.32
CA GLU A 65 1.62 -4.63 13.78
C GLU A 65 1.70 -6.11 14.19
N VAL A 66 0.99 -7.00 13.50
CA VAL A 66 1.09 -8.45 13.73
C VAL A 66 2.51 -8.95 13.42
N VAL A 67 3.09 -8.57 12.28
CA VAL A 67 4.45 -8.96 11.92
C VAL A 67 5.47 -8.42 12.93
N ARG A 68 5.37 -7.13 13.25
CA ARG A 68 6.25 -6.46 14.22
C ARG A 68 6.21 -7.13 15.60
N ARG A 69 5.02 -7.42 16.13
CA ARG A 69 4.86 -7.91 17.51
C ARG A 69 5.02 -9.42 17.64
N ARG A 70 4.50 -10.21 16.68
CA ARG A 70 4.44 -11.68 16.81
C ARG A 70 5.57 -12.42 16.12
N PHE A 71 6.14 -11.86 15.04
CA PHE A 71 7.09 -12.59 14.20
C PHE A 71 8.52 -12.03 14.27
N LEU A 72 8.66 -10.70 14.28
CA LEU A 72 9.97 -10.04 14.29
C LEU A 72 10.37 -9.48 15.66
N GLY A 73 9.59 -9.71 16.72
CA GLY A 73 9.98 -9.36 18.10
C GLY A 73 10.36 -7.89 18.28
N GLY A 74 9.71 -6.96 17.57
CA GLY A 74 10.01 -5.53 17.61
C GLY A 74 11.08 -5.05 16.63
N LYS A 75 11.72 -5.96 15.87
CA LYS A 75 12.75 -5.68 14.86
C LYS A 75 12.22 -5.11 13.53
N LEU A 76 10.97 -4.67 13.49
CA LEU A 76 10.38 -4.01 12.32
C LEU A 76 10.09 -2.55 12.67
N LYS A 77 10.75 -1.62 11.98
CA LYS A 77 10.53 -0.18 12.11
C LYS A 77 9.72 0.35 10.95
N VAL A 78 8.79 1.25 11.24
CA VAL A 78 8.10 2.05 10.22
C VAL A 78 9.00 3.23 9.86
N LYS A 79 9.40 3.34 8.59
CA LYS A 79 10.21 4.45 8.07
C LYS A 79 9.38 5.65 7.68
N ASP A 80 8.28 5.40 6.98
CA ASP A 80 7.47 6.45 6.40
C ASP A 80 6.03 5.96 6.24
N ILE A 81 5.07 6.88 6.39
CA ILE A 81 3.65 6.63 6.14
C ILE A 81 3.14 7.75 5.26
N LYS A 82 2.72 7.41 4.05
CA LYS A 82 2.07 8.34 3.12
C LYS A 82 0.59 8.02 3.05
N ILE A 83 -0.23 9.04 3.19
CA ILE A 83 -1.67 8.96 2.96
C ILE A 83 -2.03 9.80 1.74
N GLY A 84 -3.10 9.41 1.07
CA GLY A 84 -3.56 10.11 -0.11
C GLY A 84 -5.00 9.81 -0.42
N THR A 85 -5.43 10.30 -1.58
CA THR A 85 -6.72 9.99 -2.18
C THR A 85 -6.48 9.61 -3.63
N GLU A 86 -7.12 8.54 -4.07
CA GLU A 86 -7.10 8.08 -5.45
C GLU A 86 -8.54 8.01 -5.95
N THR A 87 -8.78 8.53 -7.15
CA THR A 87 -10.08 8.39 -7.82
C THR A 87 -10.14 6.99 -8.45
N VAL A 88 -11.13 6.20 -8.03
CA VAL A 88 -11.34 4.82 -8.49
C VAL A 88 -12.70 4.73 -9.18
N GLY A 89 -12.73 4.12 -10.36
CA GLY A 89 -13.90 4.05 -11.23
C GLY A 89 -13.75 4.95 -12.44
N GLU A 90 -14.72 4.88 -13.36
CA GLU A 90 -14.74 5.67 -14.60
C GLU A 90 -16.09 6.38 -14.73
N GLY A 91 -16.10 7.57 -15.35
CA GLY A 91 -17.31 8.35 -15.59
C GLY A 91 -18.07 8.71 -14.31
N GLY A 92 -19.39 8.49 -14.30
CA GLY A 92 -20.27 8.81 -13.17
C GLY A 92 -20.07 7.97 -11.92
N ASP A 93 -19.37 6.84 -12.00
CA ASP A 93 -19.07 5.95 -10.87
C ASP A 93 -17.69 6.23 -10.24
N ALA A 94 -16.99 7.26 -10.72
CA ALA A 94 -15.72 7.70 -10.16
C ALA A 94 -15.92 8.19 -8.72
N ARG A 95 -15.17 7.59 -7.79
CA ARG A 95 -15.19 7.98 -6.38
C ARG A 95 -13.80 8.14 -5.81
N ASN A 96 -13.68 9.08 -4.89
CA ASN A 96 -12.46 9.29 -4.13
C ASN A 96 -12.32 8.21 -3.05
N VAL A 97 -11.19 7.51 -3.06
CA VAL A 97 -10.87 6.47 -2.09
C VAL A 97 -9.56 6.83 -1.40
N SER A 98 -9.57 6.85 -0.07
CA SER A 98 -8.35 7.09 0.70
C SER A 98 -7.33 5.98 0.45
N THR A 99 -6.06 6.35 0.36
CA THR A 99 -4.92 5.43 0.18
C THR A 99 -3.94 5.55 1.34
N ILE A 100 -3.24 4.46 1.61
CA ILE A 100 -2.12 4.42 2.55
C ILE A 100 -0.96 3.65 1.93
N GLU A 101 0.25 4.16 2.15
CA GLU A 101 1.51 3.51 1.85
C GLU A 101 2.36 3.53 3.12
N ILE A 102 2.74 2.34 3.60
CA ILE A 102 3.53 2.15 4.81
C ILE A 102 4.86 1.56 4.38
N LYS A 103 5.93 2.33 4.52
CA LYS A 103 7.29 1.85 4.29
C LYS A 103 7.87 1.34 5.60
N VAL A 104 8.29 0.08 5.61
CA VAL A 104 8.89 -0.58 6.78
C VAL A 104 10.28 -1.08 6.46
N GLU A 105 11.12 -1.15 7.49
CA GLU A 105 12.45 -1.72 7.44
C GLU A 105 12.64 -2.72 8.58
N LYS A 106 13.27 -3.85 8.27
CA LYS A 106 13.77 -4.77 9.29
C LYS A 106 15.09 -4.23 9.82
N VAL A 107 15.17 -4.01 11.12
CA VAL A 107 16.39 -3.62 11.84
C VAL A 107 16.92 -4.84 12.57
N ASP A 108 18.24 -5.05 12.54
CA ASP A 108 18.87 -6.18 13.25
C ASP A 108 18.94 -5.99 14.77
#